data_AF-A0A953X4Q2-F1
#
_entry.id   AF-A0A953X4Q2-F1
#
_cell.length_a   1.000
_cell.length_b   1.000
_cell.length_c   1.000
_cell.angle_alpha   90.00
_cell.angle_beta   90.00
_cell.angle_gamma   90.00
#
_symmetry.space_group_name_H-M   'P 1'
#
loop_
_entity.id
_entity.type
_entity.pdbx_description
1 polymer ?
#
loop_
_entity_poly.entity_id
_entity_poly.type
_entity_poly.pdbx_seq_one_letter_code
_entity_poly.pdbx_strand_id
1 'polypeptide(L)'
;RSTRLIKAIDTMIIDEISMVRSDMLDAIDKSLKLNRASKRPFGGVRMILSGDLHQLPPVVSGEEAPILKERHGGQYFFNCAAFKEAEFALLALKHVFRQEDPKFLAL
;
A
#
# COMPACT_ATOMS: atom_id res chain seq x y z
N ARG A 1 12.91 14.56 17.01
CA ARG A 1 11.98 15.72 16.92
C ARG A 1 10.65 15.37 16.22
N SER A 2 10.59 14.40 15.30
CA SER A 2 9.37 14.06 14.53
C SER A 2 8.39 13.05 15.16
N THR A 3 8.72 12.44 16.30
CA THR A 3 7.89 11.39 16.95
C THR A 3 6.51 11.90 17.38
N ARG A 4 6.40 13.17 17.80
CA ARG A 4 5.10 13.77 18.18
C ARG A 4 4.10 13.79 17.02
N LEU A 5 4.57 14.10 15.82
CA LEU A 5 3.71 14.13 14.63
C LEU A 5 3.19 12.73 14.31
N ILE A 6 4.08 11.73 14.26
CA ILE A 6 3.69 10.34 13.95
C ILE A 6 2.71 9.77 14.99
N LYS A 7 2.88 10.16 16.26
CA LYS A 7 1.93 9.80 17.33
C LYS A 7 0.56 10.47 17.20
N ALA A 8 0.47 11.61 16.51
CA ALA A 8 -0.79 12.31 16.25
C ALA A 8 -1.48 11.85 14.95
N ILE A 9 -0.87 10.98 14.15
CA ILE A 9 -1.51 10.44 12.94
C ILE A 9 -2.58 9.43 13.36
N ASP A 10 -3.83 9.72 13.06
CA ASP A 10 -4.94 8.77 13.26
C ASP A 10 -5.31 8.04 11.97
N THR A 11 -5.09 8.68 10.82
CA THR A 11 -5.36 8.10 9.49
C THR A 11 -4.24 8.46 8.53
N MET A 12 -3.83 7.49 7.71
CA MET A 12 -2.87 7.68 6.62
C MET A 12 -3.50 7.23 5.31
N ILE A 13 -3.46 8.10 4.30
CA ILE A 13 -3.95 7.84 2.96
C ILE A 13 -2.74 7.68 2.05
N ILE A 14 -2.70 6.61 1.26
CA ILE A 14 -1.69 6.41 0.21
C ILE A 14 -2.44 6.33 -1.11
N ASP A 15 -2.19 7.29 -1.97
CA ASP A 15 -2.65 7.27 -3.35
C ASP A 15 -1.65 6.52 -4.24
N GLU A 16 -2.13 5.97 -5.35
CA GLU A 16 -1.36 5.12 -6.27
C GLU A 16 -0.59 3.98 -5.60
N ILE A 17 -1.27 3.25 -4.72
CA ILE A 17 -0.70 2.12 -3.98
C ILE A 17 -0.12 1.02 -4.90
N SER A 18 -0.60 0.93 -6.14
CA SER A 18 -0.09 -0.02 -7.16
C SER A 18 1.40 0.19 -7.46
N MET A 19 1.91 1.40 -7.31
CA MET A 19 3.33 1.73 -7.52
C MET A 19 4.19 1.51 -6.26
N VAL A 20 3.59 1.18 -5.12
CA VAL A 20 4.31 1.01 -3.85
C VAL A 20 4.86 -0.42 -3.76
N ARG A 21 6.16 -0.50 -3.45
CA ARG A 21 6.84 -1.78 -3.23
C ARG A 21 6.48 -2.40 -1.88
N SER A 22 6.60 -3.73 -1.80
CA SER A 22 6.38 -4.52 -0.58
C SER A 22 7.25 -4.09 0.60
N ASP A 23 8.53 -3.82 0.35
CA ASP A 23 9.48 -3.36 1.37
C ASP A 23 9.21 -1.94 1.84
N MET A 24 8.71 -1.06 0.97
CA MET A 24 8.28 0.28 1.38
C MET A 24 7.08 0.23 2.33
N LEU A 25 6.04 -0.55 2.01
CA LEU A 25 4.87 -0.66 2.89
C LEU A 25 5.24 -1.32 4.24
N ASP A 26 6.15 -2.29 4.22
CA ASP A 26 6.72 -2.90 5.43
C ASP A 26 7.53 -1.89 6.27
N ALA A 27 8.30 -1.01 5.63
CA ALA A 27 9.02 0.07 6.32
C ALA A 27 8.06 1.08 6.98
N ILE A 28 6.94 1.40 6.32
CA ILE A 28 5.88 2.25 6.89
C ILE A 28 5.28 1.58 8.14
N ASP A 29 4.91 0.29 8.06
CA ASP A 29 4.39 -0.47 9.20
C ASP A 29 5.37 -0.44 10.39
N LYS A 30 6.63 -0.81 10.15
CA LYS A 30 7.68 -0.84 11.17
C LYS A 30 7.90 0.53 11.80
N SER A 31 7.93 1.59 10.98
CA SER A 31 8.08 2.96 11.45
C SER A 31 6.91 3.38 12.36
N LEU A 32 5.67 3.09 11.97
CA LEU A 32 4.50 3.42 12.77
C LEU A 32 4.45 2.61 14.09
N LYS A 33 4.74 1.32 14.05
CA LYS A 33 4.84 0.45 15.25
C LYS A 33 5.88 0.99 16.24
N LEU A 34 7.08 1.34 15.76
CA LEU A 34 8.16 1.87 16.58
C LEU A 34 7.81 3.22 17.20
N ASN A 35 7.37 4.18 16.38
CA ASN A 35 7.12 5.55 16.84
C ASN A 35 5.89 5.65 17.77
N ARG A 36 4.93 4.73 17.65
CA ARG A 36 3.71 4.68 18.48
C ARG A 36 3.79 3.68 19.64
N ALA A 37 4.90 2.93 19.77
CA ALA A 37 5.06 1.85 20.74
C ALA A 37 3.87 0.85 20.71
N SER A 38 3.43 0.48 19.51
CA SER A 38 2.28 -0.39 19.26
C SER A 38 2.70 -1.58 18.42
N LYS A 39 2.18 -2.76 18.75
CA LYS A 39 2.42 -3.99 17.95
C LYS A 39 1.35 -4.23 16.89
N ARG A 40 0.25 -3.45 16.90
CA ARG A 40 -0.81 -3.56 15.89
C ARG A 40 -0.27 -3.22 14.50
N PRO A 41 -0.81 -3.81 13.42
CA PRO A 41 -0.50 -3.40 12.05
C PRO A 41 -0.59 -1.87 11.91
N PHE A 42 0.39 -1.29 11.21
CA PHE A 42 0.59 0.14 10.99
C PHE A 42 0.58 0.96 12.30
N GLY A 43 1.05 0.39 13.40
CA GLY A 43 1.01 1.04 14.72
C GLY A 43 -0.41 1.37 15.21
N GLY A 44 -1.43 0.75 14.61
CA GLY A 44 -2.84 1.03 14.87
C GLY A 44 -3.41 2.28 14.20
N VAL A 45 -2.70 2.84 13.22
CA VAL A 45 -3.19 3.92 12.34
C VAL A 45 -4.20 3.34 11.36
N ARG A 46 -5.29 4.08 11.10
CA ARG A 46 -6.24 3.70 10.04
C ARG A 46 -5.60 3.95 8.68
N MET A 47 -5.46 2.90 7.88
CA MET A 47 -4.89 2.99 6.54
C MET A 47 -5.99 3.05 5.49
N ILE A 48 -5.87 3.97 4.53
CA ILE A 48 -6.72 4.02 3.32
C ILE A 48 -5.78 4.00 2.13
N LEU A 49 -5.92 2.98 1.28
CA LEU A 49 -5.07 2.79 0.11
C LEU A 49 -5.94 2.95 -1.14
N SER A 50 -5.52 3.82 -2.04
CA SER A 50 -6.17 4.10 -3.32
C SER A 50 -5.18 3.81 -4.43
N GLY A 51 -5.66 3.33 -5.58
CA GLY A 51 -4.85 3.12 -6.77
C GLY A 51 -5.45 2.06 -7.68
N ASP A 52 -4.86 1.94 -8.86
CA ASP A 52 -5.27 0.98 -9.88
C ASP A 52 -4.17 -0.04 -10.14
N LEU A 53 -4.47 -1.31 -9.85
CA LEU A 53 -3.53 -2.42 -10.03
C LEU A 53 -3.24 -2.75 -11.50
N HIS A 54 -4.07 -2.27 -12.44
CA HIS A 54 -3.89 -2.51 -13.87
C HIS A 54 -3.09 -1.42 -14.59
N GLN A 55 -2.70 -0.34 -13.89
CA GLN A 55 -1.91 0.74 -14.49
C GLN A 55 -0.41 0.42 -14.48
N LEU A 56 0.32 0.93 -13.47
CA LEU A 56 1.77 0.77 -13.40
C LEU A 56 2.16 -0.05 -12.17
N PRO A 57 2.93 -1.15 -12.35
CA PRO A 57 3.52 -1.87 -11.23
C PRO A 57 4.65 -1.04 -10.59
N PRO A 58 5.12 -1.41 -9.38
CA PRO A 58 6.28 -0.76 -8.80
C PRO A 58 7.50 -0.97 -9.70
N VAL A 59 8.30 0.08 -9.88
CA VAL A 59 9.58 -0.01 -10.61
C VAL A 59 10.61 -0.67 -9.71
N VAL A 60 11.17 -1.80 -10.17
CA VAL A 60 12.16 -2.59 -9.44
C VAL A 60 13.27 -2.96 -10.39
N SER A 61 14.53 -2.76 -9.97
CA SER A 61 15.69 -3.16 -10.76
C SER A 61 15.88 -4.68 -10.76
N GLY A 62 16.63 -5.19 -11.73
CA GLY A 62 16.93 -6.63 -11.84
C GLY A 62 17.64 -7.21 -10.62
N GLU A 63 18.42 -6.39 -9.90
CA GLU A 63 19.15 -6.78 -8.69
C GLU A 63 18.24 -6.81 -7.44
N GLU A 64 17.23 -5.95 -7.39
CA GLU A 64 16.30 -5.87 -6.26
C GLU A 64 15.19 -6.92 -6.32
N ALA A 65 14.76 -7.31 -7.52
CA ALA A 65 13.63 -8.23 -7.68
C ALA A 65 13.83 -9.59 -6.97
N PRO A 66 15.01 -10.24 -7.03
CA PRO A 66 15.28 -11.47 -6.27
C PRO A 66 15.17 -11.25 -4.75
N ILE A 67 15.68 -10.12 -4.25
CA ILE A 67 15.68 -9.79 -2.81
C ILE A 67 14.25 -9.60 -2.32
N LEU A 68 13.42 -8.87 -3.06
CA LEU A 68 12.01 -8.66 -2.72
C LEU A 68 11.22 -9.97 -2.80
N LYS A 69 11.53 -10.83 -3.78
CA LYS A 69 10.91 -12.15 -3.90
C LYS A 69 11.25 -13.05 -2.71
N GLU A 70 12.51 -13.09 -2.29
CA GLU A 70 12.95 -13.87 -1.14
C GLU A 70 12.34 -13.37 0.17
N ARG A 71 12.38 -12.05 0.42
CA ARG A 71 11.98 -11.47 1.71
C ARG A 71 10.48 -11.29 1.89
N HIS A 72 9.78 -10.94 0.81
CA HIS A 72 8.36 -10.57 0.88
C HIS A 72 7.47 -11.46 0.01
N GLY A 73 8.03 -12.31 -0.85
CA GLY A 73 7.27 -13.10 -1.83
C GLY A 73 6.99 -12.34 -3.14
N GLY A 74 7.51 -11.11 -3.29
CA GLY A 74 7.42 -10.33 -4.51
C GLY A 74 7.40 -8.82 -4.27
N GLN A 75 7.36 -8.05 -5.36
CA GLN A 75 7.49 -6.60 -5.33
C GLN A 75 6.22 -5.84 -4.92
N TYR A 76 5.03 -6.38 -5.12
CA TYR A 76 3.79 -5.66 -4.89
C TYR A 76 3.49 -5.44 -3.40
N PHE A 77 2.93 -4.28 -3.04
CA PHE A 77 2.60 -3.93 -1.65
C PHE A 77 1.80 -5.01 -0.90
N PHE A 78 0.88 -5.72 -1.56
CA PHE A 78 0.06 -6.76 -0.95
C PHE A 78 0.84 -8.02 -0.53
N ASN A 79 2.11 -8.12 -0.95
CA ASN A 79 3.03 -9.15 -0.46
C ASN A 79 3.54 -8.86 0.96
N CYS A 80 3.46 -7.61 1.42
CA CYS A 80 3.82 -7.19 2.77
C CYS A 80 3.02 -7.98 3.84
N ALA A 81 3.69 -8.42 4.91
CA ALA A 81 3.04 -9.14 6.01
C ALA A 81 2.00 -8.25 6.73
N ALA A 82 2.34 -6.98 6.98
CA ALA A 82 1.42 -6.04 7.62
C ALA A 82 0.14 -5.81 6.81
N PHE A 83 0.22 -5.88 5.47
CA PHE A 83 -0.98 -5.81 4.62
C PHE A 83 -1.89 -7.03 4.83
N LYS A 84 -1.31 -8.22 4.91
CA LYS A 84 -2.04 -9.48 5.15
C LYS A 84 -2.64 -9.53 6.56
N GLU A 85 -1.91 -9.04 7.56
CA GLU A 85 -2.36 -8.97 8.97
C GLU A 85 -3.46 -7.92 9.20
N ALA A 86 -3.49 -6.84 8.42
CA ALA A 86 -4.41 -5.72 8.62
C ALA A 86 -5.82 -5.95 8.06
N GLU A 87 -6.06 -7.04 7.32
CA GLU A 87 -7.37 -7.43 6.78
C GLU A 87 -8.12 -6.27 6.09
N PHE A 88 -7.49 -5.65 5.08
CA PHE A 88 -8.08 -4.54 4.35
C PHE A 88 -9.42 -4.90 3.69
N ALA A 89 -10.42 -4.05 3.88
CA ALA A 89 -11.64 -4.08 3.06
C ALA A 89 -11.35 -3.56 1.65
N LEU A 90 -11.62 -4.37 0.63
CA LEU A 90 -11.47 -4.00 -0.76
C LEU A 90 -12.78 -3.41 -1.31
N LEU A 91 -12.71 -2.19 -1.84
CA LEU A 91 -13.83 -1.53 -2.51
C LEU A 91 -13.41 -1.17 -3.94
N ALA A 92 -13.99 -1.84 -4.92
CA ALA A 92 -13.78 -1.53 -6.33
C ALA A 92 -14.74 -0.44 -6.79
N LEU A 93 -14.21 0.69 -7.24
CA LEU A 93 -15.00 1.75 -7.87
C LEU A 93 -15.31 1.34 -9.31
N LYS A 94 -16.58 1.09 -9.61
CA LYS A 94 -17.02 0.59 -10.93
C LYS A 94 -17.58 1.66 -11.86
N HIS A 95 -17.90 2.83 -11.32
CA HIS A 95 -18.51 3.88 -12.11
C HIS A 95 -17.43 4.75 -12.75
N VAL A 96 -17.38 4.75 -14.08
CA VAL A 96 -16.44 5.55 -14.87
C VAL A 96 -17.11 6.87 -15.22
N PHE A 97 -16.53 7.99 -14.77
CA PHE A 97 -17.03 9.34 -15.07
C PHE A 97 -16.35 9.98 -16.29
N ARG A 98 -15.18 9.49 -16.70
CA ARG A 98 -14.35 10.14 -17.72
C ARG A 98 -14.82 9.84 -19.15
N GLN A 99 -15.32 8.64 -19.40
CA GLN A 99 -15.79 8.21 -20.70
C GLN A 99 -17.27 7.86 -20.65
N GLU A 100 -18.04 8.41 -21.59
CA GLU A 100 -19.48 8.14 -21.73
C GLU A 100 -19.79 7.14 -22.86
N ASP A 101 -18.83 6.87 -23.76
CA ASP A 101 -19.03 5.96 -24.89
C ASP A 101 -19.12 4.50 -24.42
N PRO A 102 -20.29 3.84 -24.53
CA PRO A 102 -20.47 2.47 -24.08
C PRO A 102 -19.58 1.46 -24.79
N LYS A 103 -19.17 1.73 -26.05
CA LYS A 103 -18.26 0.85 -26.78
C LYS A 103 -16.85 0.89 -26.20
N PHE A 104 -16.40 2.07 -25.77
CA PHE A 104 -15.10 2.24 -25.14
C PHE A 104 -15.08 1.67 -23.72
N LEU A 105 -16.18 1.76 -22.98
CA LEU A 105 -16.32 1.18 -21.64
C LEU A 105 -16.43 -0.36 -21.63
N ALA A 106 -16.73 -0.98 -22.77
CA ALA A 106 -16.88 -2.43 -22.90
C ALA A 106 -15.62 -3.15 -23.43
N LEU A 107 -14.57 -2.40 -23.79
CA LEU A 107 -13.25 -2.92 -24.15
C LEU A 107 -12.45 -3.30 -22.91
#